data_AF-A0A0F5YP91-F1
#
_entry.id   AF-A0A0F5YP91-F1
#
_cell.length_a   1.000
_cell.length_b   1.000
_cell.length_c   1.000
_cell.angle_alpha   90.00
_cell.angle_beta   90.00
_cell.angle_gamma   90.00
#
_symmetry.space_group_name_H-M   'P 1'
#
loop_
_entity.id
_entity.type
_entity.pdbx_description
1 polymer ?
#
loop_
_entity_poly.entity_id
_entity_poly.type
_entity_poly.pdbx_seq_one_letter_code
_entity_poly.pdbx_strand_id
1 'polypeptide(L)'
;MNRQDVIDAYQAGQRTFQDLEDIDLTGVDLSYSNITNLKNVLLEGANLSHSNIANLESVLLEGADLSYSKITNLYHVYLQGADLSYSKITNLYYVYLQGANLSHAEFERGNFEYLEDVDLTGVDLSYSNISELKNVCLQGANLSHSNILYLEDVLLEGADLSYSKISELKNVCLQGANLSHATLESAFEDVDFQRANLSHADLGGDSCVNFYYCDLSEANLSNTRLFYAIFWWHCCFTGANFSNARFCEVSWHESSRSGQPLVDLRQVNFTNAYFYDARFYGCNLSHSTFHNANLQGTFISDSCLCDLTGVSLEGVFLNSNWQYFPKIVYPSELEAILLKPGLDLSGIDLQNRRLNELNFSKVNLTGANLTGADLTDANLTDANLTGANLTRANLTGANLTGTNLTGADLTGADLTDANLTGANLTRANLTGANLTDANLTDANLTDANLAQTSLKKALFKEANLTNALFLTEEHLKEAIFANTIMPNGTLL
;
A
#
# COMPACT_ATOMS: atom_id res chain seq x y z
N MET A 1 -41.99 -11.26 -45.58
CA MET A 1 -43.30 -11.29 -44.89
C MET A 1 -43.61 -9.87 -44.43
N ASN A 2 -44.85 -9.43 -44.49
CA ASN A 2 -45.27 -8.21 -43.78
C ASN A 2 -45.56 -8.53 -42.31
N ARG A 3 -45.77 -7.51 -41.46
CA ARG A 3 -46.04 -7.67 -40.02
C ARG A 3 -47.20 -8.63 -39.73
N GLN A 4 -48.30 -8.52 -40.48
CA GLN A 4 -49.48 -9.36 -40.26
C GLN A 4 -49.22 -10.82 -40.65
N ASP A 5 -48.46 -11.05 -41.72
CA ASP A 5 -48.07 -12.41 -42.14
C ASP A 5 -47.29 -13.12 -41.02
N VAL A 6 -46.40 -12.39 -40.33
CA VAL A 6 -45.60 -12.93 -39.20
C VAL A 6 -46.51 -13.30 -38.03
N ILE A 7 -47.44 -12.43 -37.67
CA ILE A 7 -48.41 -12.66 -36.59
C ILE A 7 -49.30 -13.88 -36.89
N ASP A 8 -49.88 -13.93 -38.09
CA ASP A 8 -50.77 -15.00 -38.49
C ASP A 8 -50.03 -16.35 -38.56
N ALA A 9 -48.79 -16.34 -39.07
CA ALA A 9 -47.93 -17.52 -39.09
C ALA A 9 -47.61 -18.02 -37.67
N TYR A 10 -47.27 -17.11 -36.75
CA TYR A 10 -47.00 -17.46 -35.35
C TYR A 10 -48.23 -18.08 -34.68
N GLN A 11 -49.41 -17.48 -34.88
CA GLN A 11 -50.69 -17.98 -34.36
C GLN A 11 -51.07 -19.35 -34.98
N ALA A 12 -50.68 -19.60 -36.22
CA ALA A 12 -50.85 -20.89 -36.89
C ALA A 12 -49.85 -21.97 -36.42
N GLY A 13 -48.96 -21.66 -35.49
CA GLY A 13 -48.00 -22.59 -34.90
C GLY A 13 -46.62 -22.58 -35.57
N GLN A 14 -46.35 -21.66 -36.49
CA GLN A 14 -45.00 -21.47 -37.01
C GLN A 14 -44.08 -20.93 -35.92
N ARG A 15 -42.88 -21.51 -35.81
CA ARG A 15 -41.85 -21.13 -34.83
C ARG A 15 -40.50 -20.83 -35.46
N THR A 16 -40.43 -20.79 -36.79
CA THR A 16 -39.20 -20.43 -37.52
C THR A 16 -39.49 -19.20 -38.36
N PHE A 17 -38.70 -18.15 -38.17
CA PHE A 17 -38.80 -16.89 -38.91
C PHE A 17 -37.41 -16.54 -39.42
N GLN A 18 -37.30 -16.27 -40.72
CA GLN A 18 -36.00 -16.02 -41.33
C GLN A 18 -36.08 -14.93 -42.39
N ASP A 19 -34.96 -14.24 -42.61
CA ASP A 19 -34.75 -13.24 -43.67
C ASP A 19 -35.81 -12.13 -43.61
N LEU A 20 -35.95 -11.54 -42.41
CA LEU A 20 -36.86 -10.43 -42.16
C LEU A 20 -36.07 -9.13 -42.25
N GLU A 21 -36.37 -8.33 -43.26
CA GLU A 21 -35.72 -7.04 -43.54
C GLU A 21 -36.76 -5.92 -43.61
N ASP A 22 -36.39 -4.74 -43.10
CA ASP A 22 -37.18 -3.50 -43.17
C ASP A 22 -38.63 -3.67 -42.66
N ILE A 23 -38.78 -4.31 -41.49
CA ILE A 23 -40.07 -4.65 -40.91
C ILE A 23 -40.23 -4.10 -39.49
N ASP A 24 -41.44 -3.61 -39.20
CA ASP A 24 -41.86 -3.23 -37.86
C ASP A 24 -42.59 -4.41 -37.20
N LEU A 25 -42.00 -4.92 -36.13
CA LEU A 25 -42.51 -6.03 -35.30
C LEU A 25 -42.89 -5.55 -33.90
N THR A 26 -43.24 -4.27 -33.76
CA THR A 26 -43.69 -3.68 -32.50
C THR A 26 -44.83 -4.49 -31.86
N GLY A 27 -44.65 -4.87 -30.60
CA GLY A 27 -45.59 -5.62 -29.78
C GLY A 27 -45.87 -7.05 -30.23
N VAL A 28 -45.06 -7.61 -31.14
CA VAL A 28 -45.26 -8.97 -31.65
C VAL A 28 -44.68 -9.99 -30.66
N ASP A 29 -45.45 -11.05 -30.38
CA ASP A 29 -44.98 -12.22 -29.64
C ASP A 29 -44.40 -13.25 -30.61
N LEU A 30 -43.11 -13.50 -30.47
CA LEU A 30 -42.30 -14.52 -31.14
C LEU A 30 -41.56 -15.40 -30.13
N SER A 31 -42.02 -15.48 -28.88
CA SER A 31 -41.40 -16.33 -27.85
C SER A 31 -41.32 -17.80 -28.30
N TYR A 32 -40.29 -18.50 -27.82
CA TYR A 32 -39.99 -19.90 -28.17
C TYR A 32 -39.78 -20.13 -29.69
N SER A 33 -39.17 -19.18 -30.39
CA SER A 33 -38.94 -19.28 -31.84
C SER A 33 -37.46 -19.47 -32.20
N ASN A 34 -37.23 -19.93 -33.42
CA ASN A 34 -35.95 -19.84 -34.11
C ASN A 34 -36.02 -18.68 -35.10
N ILE A 35 -35.24 -17.63 -34.85
CA ILE A 35 -35.27 -16.40 -35.63
C ILE A 35 -33.88 -16.14 -36.20
N THR A 36 -33.77 -16.03 -37.52
CA THR A 36 -32.47 -15.87 -38.19
C THR A 36 -32.48 -14.77 -39.25
N ASN A 37 -31.41 -13.98 -39.35
CA ASN A 37 -31.25 -12.92 -40.35
C ASN A 37 -32.35 -11.85 -40.23
N LEU A 38 -32.32 -11.11 -39.12
CA LEU A 38 -33.12 -9.90 -38.92
C LEU A 38 -32.26 -8.69 -39.28
N LYS A 39 -32.75 -7.83 -40.18
CA LYS A 39 -32.04 -6.63 -40.59
C LYS A 39 -32.95 -5.41 -40.65
N ASN A 40 -32.51 -4.28 -40.10
CA ASN A 40 -33.30 -3.04 -40.07
C ASN A 40 -34.71 -3.25 -39.49
N VAL A 41 -34.78 -3.92 -38.33
CA VAL A 41 -36.06 -4.29 -37.70
C VAL A 41 -36.31 -3.45 -36.47
N LEU A 42 -37.54 -2.99 -36.32
CA LEU A 42 -38.04 -2.38 -35.08
C LEU A 42 -38.76 -3.44 -34.24
N LEU A 43 -38.31 -3.64 -33.00
CA LEU A 43 -38.85 -4.63 -32.07
C LEU A 43 -39.37 -3.99 -30.78
N GLU A 44 -39.98 -2.81 -30.86
CA GLU A 44 -40.51 -2.11 -29.69
C GLU A 44 -41.55 -2.97 -28.95
N GLY A 45 -41.31 -3.28 -27.67
CA GLY A 45 -42.17 -4.11 -26.82
C GLY A 45 -42.41 -5.53 -27.34
N ALA A 46 -41.59 -6.04 -28.25
CA ALA A 46 -41.72 -7.39 -28.79
C ALA A 46 -41.27 -8.44 -27.76
N ASN A 47 -41.93 -9.61 -27.75
CA ASN A 47 -41.53 -10.73 -26.92
C ASN A 47 -40.80 -11.78 -27.76
N LEU A 48 -39.51 -11.95 -27.54
CA LEU A 48 -38.65 -12.95 -28.16
C LEU A 48 -38.04 -13.91 -27.11
N SER A 49 -38.56 -13.95 -25.89
CA SER A 49 -38.04 -14.79 -24.80
C SER A 49 -37.95 -16.28 -25.17
N HIS A 50 -37.02 -17.00 -24.54
CA HIS A 50 -36.76 -18.43 -24.76
C HIS A 50 -36.48 -18.83 -26.22
N SER A 51 -35.94 -17.92 -27.03
CA SER A 51 -35.74 -18.14 -28.47
C SER A 51 -34.29 -18.45 -28.82
N ASN A 52 -34.07 -19.05 -29.99
CA ASN A 52 -32.75 -19.07 -30.64
C ASN A 52 -32.73 -17.99 -31.72
N ILE A 53 -31.87 -17.00 -31.55
CA ILE A 53 -31.82 -15.79 -32.35
C ILE A 53 -30.44 -15.70 -32.99
N ALA A 54 -30.37 -15.58 -34.32
CA ALA A 54 -29.10 -15.49 -35.03
C ALA A 54 -29.08 -14.36 -36.06
N ASN A 55 -27.95 -13.66 -36.17
CA ASN A 55 -27.70 -12.61 -37.17
C ASN A 55 -28.71 -11.46 -37.09
N LEU A 56 -28.58 -10.64 -36.05
CA LEU A 56 -29.29 -9.38 -35.90
C LEU A 56 -28.38 -8.25 -36.35
N GLU A 57 -28.85 -7.48 -37.32
CA GLU A 57 -28.10 -6.36 -37.89
C GLU A 57 -28.95 -5.10 -37.90
N SER A 58 -28.44 -4.00 -37.33
CA SER A 58 -29.13 -2.70 -37.36
C SER A 58 -30.55 -2.77 -36.78
N VAL A 59 -30.67 -3.33 -35.57
CA VAL A 59 -31.96 -3.58 -34.91
C VAL A 59 -32.14 -2.61 -33.73
N LEU A 60 -33.34 -2.01 -33.64
CA LEU A 60 -33.76 -1.22 -32.49
C LEU A 60 -34.70 -2.05 -31.61
N LEU A 61 -34.27 -2.34 -30.39
CA LEU A 61 -34.98 -3.13 -29.39
C LEU A 61 -35.32 -2.21 -28.22
N GLU A 62 -36.49 -1.58 -28.29
CA GLU A 62 -36.99 -0.73 -27.22
C GLU A 62 -37.99 -1.52 -26.34
N GLY A 63 -37.66 -1.79 -25.08
CA GLY A 63 -38.54 -2.54 -24.16
C GLY A 63 -38.82 -3.99 -24.56
N ALA A 64 -38.02 -4.56 -25.46
CA ALA A 64 -38.19 -5.93 -25.94
C ALA A 64 -37.74 -6.97 -24.91
N ASP A 65 -38.43 -8.10 -24.82
CA ASP A 65 -38.05 -9.23 -23.95
C ASP A 65 -37.31 -10.29 -24.77
N LEU A 66 -36.02 -10.49 -24.49
CA LEU A 66 -35.15 -11.51 -25.05
C LEU A 66 -34.60 -12.44 -23.96
N SER A 67 -35.21 -12.47 -22.77
CA SER A 67 -34.74 -13.26 -21.64
C SER A 67 -34.68 -14.76 -21.96
N TYR A 68 -33.77 -15.49 -21.29
CA TYR A 68 -33.56 -16.93 -21.45
C TYR A 68 -33.28 -17.41 -22.89
N SER A 69 -32.77 -16.53 -23.74
CA SER A 69 -32.56 -16.81 -25.17
C SER A 69 -31.10 -17.14 -25.47
N LYS A 70 -30.87 -17.78 -26.62
CA LYS A 70 -29.53 -17.95 -27.21
C LYS A 70 -29.39 -17.01 -28.38
N ILE A 71 -28.45 -16.07 -28.31
CA ILE A 71 -28.26 -15.05 -29.32
C ILE A 71 -26.86 -15.18 -29.94
N THR A 72 -26.81 -15.35 -31.25
CA THR A 72 -25.57 -15.42 -32.04
C THR A 72 -25.52 -14.25 -33.01
N ASN A 73 -24.39 -13.56 -33.07
CA ASN A 73 -24.11 -12.50 -34.04
C ASN A 73 -25.05 -11.29 -33.93
N LEU A 74 -24.70 -10.34 -33.05
CA LEU A 74 -25.33 -9.02 -32.94
C LEU A 74 -24.41 -7.97 -33.57
N TYR A 75 -24.92 -7.24 -34.56
CA TYR A 75 -24.21 -6.17 -35.27
C TYR A 75 -25.02 -4.88 -35.23
N HIS A 76 -24.43 -3.78 -34.73
CA HIS A 76 -25.07 -2.45 -34.73
C HIS A 76 -26.46 -2.48 -34.07
N VAL A 77 -26.54 -2.95 -32.83
CA VAL A 77 -27.82 -3.13 -32.12
C VAL A 77 -27.97 -2.09 -31.02
N TYR A 78 -29.13 -1.43 -31.01
CA TYR A 78 -29.53 -0.47 -29.99
C TYR A 78 -30.56 -1.12 -29.08
N LEU A 79 -30.17 -1.37 -27.83
CA LEU A 79 -30.98 -2.00 -26.80
C LEU A 79 -31.37 -0.93 -25.77
N GLN A 80 -32.61 -0.46 -25.83
CA GLN A 80 -33.14 0.54 -24.90
C GLN A 80 -34.20 -0.11 -24.02
N GLY A 81 -33.94 -0.30 -22.72
CA GLY A 81 -34.92 -0.94 -21.82
C GLY A 81 -35.22 -2.42 -22.12
N ALA A 82 -34.42 -3.07 -22.96
CA ALA A 82 -34.63 -4.48 -23.32
C ALA A 82 -34.17 -5.43 -22.20
N ASP A 83 -34.85 -6.56 -22.07
CA ASP A 83 -34.49 -7.62 -21.11
C ASP A 83 -33.73 -8.74 -21.83
N LEU A 84 -32.47 -8.99 -21.44
CA LEU A 84 -31.64 -10.09 -21.93
C LEU A 84 -31.17 -10.99 -20.77
N SER A 85 -31.85 -10.92 -19.62
CA SER A 85 -31.46 -11.68 -18.44
C SER A 85 -31.43 -13.18 -18.71
N TYR A 86 -30.46 -13.87 -18.10
CA TYR A 86 -30.23 -15.32 -18.26
C TYR A 86 -29.98 -15.79 -19.71
N SER A 87 -29.72 -14.87 -20.64
CA SER A 87 -29.44 -15.22 -22.03
C SER A 87 -27.97 -15.53 -22.25
N LYS A 88 -27.69 -16.39 -23.24
CA LYS A 88 -26.32 -16.65 -23.71
C LYS A 88 -26.09 -15.94 -25.03
N ILE A 89 -25.09 -15.08 -25.08
CA ILE A 89 -24.84 -14.20 -26.21
C ILE A 89 -23.42 -14.42 -26.74
N THR A 90 -23.31 -14.58 -28.06
CA THR A 90 -22.04 -14.91 -28.74
C THR A 90 -21.87 -14.00 -29.95
N ASN A 91 -20.66 -13.46 -30.12
CA ASN A 91 -20.28 -12.51 -31.18
C ASN A 91 -21.08 -11.19 -31.15
N LEU A 92 -20.58 -10.19 -30.42
CA LEU A 92 -21.17 -8.86 -30.36
C LEU A 92 -20.24 -7.82 -30.99
N TYR A 93 -20.82 -6.99 -31.85
CA TYR A 93 -20.12 -5.92 -32.53
C TYR A 93 -20.97 -4.65 -32.54
N TYR A 94 -20.43 -3.56 -32.01
CA TYR A 94 -21.09 -2.24 -32.01
C TYR A 94 -22.46 -2.26 -31.32
N VAL A 95 -22.49 -2.69 -30.06
CA VAL A 95 -23.72 -2.78 -29.25
C VAL A 95 -23.82 -1.58 -28.31
N TYR A 96 -24.97 -0.92 -28.34
CA TYR A 96 -25.32 0.22 -27.49
C TYR A 96 -26.42 -0.23 -26.52
N LEU A 97 -26.17 -0.10 -25.23
CA LEU A 97 -27.09 -0.51 -24.17
C LEU A 97 -27.46 0.71 -23.31
N GLN A 98 -28.76 0.98 -23.21
CA GLN A 98 -29.29 1.98 -22.30
C GLN A 98 -30.49 1.41 -21.53
N GLY A 99 -30.45 1.37 -20.20
CA GLY A 99 -31.58 0.88 -19.41
C GLY A 99 -31.87 -0.62 -19.55
N ALA A 100 -30.97 -1.40 -20.17
CA ALA A 100 -31.18 -2.82 -20.43
C ALA A 100 -30.95 -3.68 -19.17
N ASN A 101 -31.68 -4.79 -19.06
CA ASN A 101 -31.45 -5.81 -18.02
C ASN A 101 -30.57 -6.93 -18.57
N LEU A 102 -29.31 -7.00 -18.14
CA LEU A 102 -28.37 -8.07 -18.51
C LEU A 102 -28.08 -9.03 -17.36
N SER A 103 -28.92 -9.03 -16.31
CA SER A 103 -28.65 -9.82 -15.11
C SER A 103 -28.48 -11.31 -15.45
N HIS A 104 -27.40 -11.91 -14.95
CA HIS A 104 -27.03 -13.31 -15.21
C HIS A 104 -26.84 -13.70 -16.69
N ALA A 105 -26.71 -12.73 -17.61
CA ALA A 105 -26.38 -13.02 -18.99
C ALA A 105 -24.89 -13.45 -19.12
N GLU A 106 -24.64 -14.37 -20.05
CA GLU A 106 -23.29 -14.87 -20.36
C GLU A 106 -22.86 -14.40 -21.75
N PHE A 107 -21.70 -13.74 -21.84
CA PHE A 107 -21.13 -13.26 -23.09
C PHE A 107 -19.84 -14.00 -23.46
N GLU A 108 -19.77 -14.63 -24.63
CA GLU A 108 -18.49 -15.18 -25.15
C GLU A 108 -17.67 -14.09 -25.83
N ARG A 109 -17.11 -13.16 -25.04
CA ARG A 109 -16.29 -12.01 -25.47
C ARG A 109 -17.08 -11.00 -26.31
N GLY A 110 -17.25 -9.78 -25.78
CA GLY A 110 -17.91 -8.68 -26.49
C GLY A 110 -16.99 -7.49 -26.75
N ASN A 111 -17.31 -6.71 -27.78
CA ASN A 111 -16.86 -5.32 -27.90
C ASN A 111 -18.04 -4.40 -27.56
N PHE A 112 -17.94 -3.78 -26.40
CA PHE A 112 -18.95 -2.91 -25.85
C PHE A 112 -18.47 -1.46 -25.98
N GLU A 113 -19.25 -0.62 -26.66
CA GLU A 113 -18.88 0.78 -26.86
C GLU A 113 -19.44 1.67 -25.75
N TYR A 114 -20.74 1.61 -25.49
CA TYR A 114 -21.41 2.43 -24.48
C TYR A 114 -22.41 1.61 -23.67
N LEU A 115 -22.16 1.47 -22.37
CA LEU A 115 -23.07 0.89 -21.39
C LEU A 115 -23.47 1.97 -20.39
N GLU A 116 -24.69 2.49 -20.52
CA GLU A 116 -25.24 3.51 -19.62
C GLU A 116 -26.54 3.02 -18.97
N ASP A 117 -26.71 3.22 -17.66
CA ASP A 117 -27.92 2.83 -16.92
C ASP A 117 -28.30 1.34 -17.06
N VAL A 118 -27.32 0.44 -17.16
CA VAL A 118 -27.54 -1.01 -17.39
C VAL A 118 -27.52 -1.77 -16.07
N ASP A 119 -28.44 -2.73 -15.86
CA ASP A 119 -28.33 -3.68 -14.75
C ASP A 119 -27.37 -4.82 -15.14
N LEU A 120 -26.20 -4.83 -14.49
CA LEU A 120 -25.14 -5.82 -14.69
C LEU A 120 -25.03 -6.81 -13.51
N THR A 121 -26.07 -6.94 -12.69
CA THR A 121 -26.04 -7.84 -11.54
C THR A 121 -25.77 -9.29 -11.95
N GLY A 122 -24.68 -9.88 -11.42
CA GLY A 122 -24.28 -11.25 -11.69
C GLY A 122 -23.96 -11.57 -13.16
N VAL A 123 -23.76 -10.56 -14.01
CA VAL A 123 -23.39 -10.74 -15.43
C VAL A 123 -21.98 -11.32 -15.55
N ASP A 124 -21.73 -12.15 -16.56
CA ASP A 124 -20.38 -12.55 -16.95
C ASP A 124 -19.95 -11.83 -18.24
N LEU A 125 -19.08 -10.85 -18.07
CA LEU A 125 -18.43 -10.06 -19.11
C LEU A 125 -16.92 -10.37 -19.21
N SER A 126 -16.45 -11.49 -18.65
CA SER A 126 -15.02 -11.83 -18.68
C SER A 126 -14.44 -11.87 -20.10
N TYR A 127 -13.15 -11.51 -20.22
CA TYR A 127 -12.44 -11.43 -21.51
C TYR A 127 -13.05 -10.45 -22.53
N SER A 128 -13.75 -9.41 -22.07
CA SER A 128 -14.39 -8.42 -22.96
C SER A 128 -13.54 -7.16 -23.16
N ASN A 129 -13.80 -6.45 -24.26
CA ASN A 129 -13.34 -5.08 -24.46
C ASN A 129 -14.50 -4.14 -24.16
N ILE A 130 -14.31 -3.24 -23.21
CA ILE A 130 -15.34 -2.31 -22.76
C ILE A 130 -14.77 -0.90 -22.89
N SER A 131 -15.36 -0.11 -23.78
CA SER A 131 -14.89 1.26 -24.05
C SER A 131 -15.36 2.22 -22.97
N GLU A 132 -16.63 2.13 -22.57
CA GLU A 132 -17.22 2.99 -21.54
C GLU A 132 -18.32 2.26 -20.76
N LEU A 133 -18.26 2.35 -19.43
CA LEU A 133 -19.33 2.00 -18.49
C LEU A 133 -19.65 3.24 -17.66
N LYS A 134 -20.91 3.67 -17.69
CA LYS A 134 -21.37 4.88 -17.03
C LYS A 134 -22.69 4.69 -16.28
N ASN A 135 -22.82 5.26 -15.08
CA ASN A 135 -24.06 5.17 -14.29
C ASN A 135 -24.51 3.71 -14.05
N VAL A 136 -23.57 2.83 -13.74
CA VAL A 136 -23.83 1.39 -13.61
C VAL A 136 -23.65 0.91 -12.17
N CYS A 137 -24.55 0.05 -11.72
CA CYS A 137 -24.37 -0.74 -10.50
C CYS A 137 -24.08 -2.20 -10.85
N LEU A 138 -22.94 -2.72 -10.40
CA LEU A 138 -22.50 -4.09 -10.61
C LEU A 138 -22.47 -4.80 -9.27
N GLN A 139 -23.44 -5.67 -9.01
CA GLN A 139 -23.41 -6.56 -7.86
C GLN A 139 -22.98 -7.96 -8.31
N GLY A 140 -21.80 -8.42 -7.87
CA GLY A 140 -21.28 -9.76 -8.16
C GLY A 140 -20.99 -10.05 -9.63
N ALA A 141 -20.80 -9.02 -10.46
CA ALA A 141 -20.45 -9.17 -11.87
C ALA A 141 -19.03 -9.73 -12.05
N ASN A 142 -18.84 -10.58 -13.06
CA ASN A 142 -17.52 -11.07 -13.48
C ASN A 142 -17.03 -10.26 -14.69
N LEU A 143 -16.01 -9.45 -14.51
CA LEU A 143 -15.30 -8.70 -15.55
C LEU A 143 -13.84 -9.15 -15.68
N SER A 144 -13.45 -10.30 -15.13
CA SER A 144 -12.06 -10.75 -15.11
C SER A 144 -11.45 -10.86 -16.52
N HIS A 145 -10.13 -10.65 -16.62
CA HIS A 145 -9.37 -10.66 -17.87
C HIS A 145 -9.85 -9.68 -18.95
N SER A 146 -10.61 -8.65 -18.57
CA SER A 146 -11.16 -7.69 -19.52
C SER A 146 -10.23 -6.49 -19.74
N ASN A 147 -10.45 -5.77 -20.84
CA ASN A 147 -9.84 -4.48 -21.10
C ASN A 147 -10.92 -3.41 -21.00
N ILE A 148 -10.85 -2.58 -19.96
CA ILE A 148 -11.83 -1.56 -19.62
C ILE A 148 -11.17 -0.19 -19.79
N LEU A 149 -11.62 0.58 -20.76
CA LEU A 149 -11.00 1.86 -21.06
C LEU A 149 -11.46 2.96 -20.09
N TYR A 150 -12.77 3.05 -19.80
CA TYR A 150 -13.33 4.13 -18.99
C TYR A 150 -14.48 3.65 -18.09
N LEU A 151 -14.41 3.95 -16.78
CA LEU A 151 -15.50 3.80 -15.81
C LEU A 151 -15.86 5.18 -15.21
N GLU A 152 -17.13 5.60 -15.29
CA GLU A 152 -17.62 6.84 -14.67
C GLU A 152 -18.93 6.63 -13.90
N ASP A 153 -19.05 7.15 -12.68
CA ASP A 153 -20.28 7.06 -11.88
C ASP A 153 -20.72 5.58 -11.66
N VAL A 154 -19.78 4.71 -11.26
CA VAL A 154 -19.99 3.24 -11.16
C VAL A 154 -19.89 2.75 -9.71
N LEU A 155 -20.84 1.92 -9.29
CA LEU A 155 -20.77 1.15 -8.03
C LEU A 155 -20.52 -0.34 -8.35
N LEU A 156 -19.45 -0.90 -7.82
CA LEU A 156 -19.01 -2.29 -7.97
C LEU A 156 -18.98 -2.97 -6.59
N GLU A 157 -20.03 -3.72 -6.28
CA GLU A 157 -20.13 -4.51 -5.05
C GLU A 157 -19.78 -5.97 -5.32
N GLY A 158 -18.65 -6.45 -4.79
CA GLY A 158 -18.23 -7.85 -4.90
C GLY A 158 -17.94 -8.31 -6.34
N ALA A 159 -17.71 -7.38 -7.26
CA ALA A 159 -17.37 -7.70 -8.65
C ALA A 159 -15.94 -8.27 -8.76
N ASP A 160 -15.73 -9.17 -9.73
CA ASP A 160 -14.41 -9.72 -10.05
C ASP A 160 -13.82 -9.03 -11.28
N LEU A 161 -12.78 -8.22 -11.08
CA LEU A 161 -12.00 -7.55 -12.13
C LEU A 161 -10.58 -8.12 -12.19
N SER A 162 -10.31 -9.29 -11.64
CA SER A 162 -8.96 -9.89 -11.61
C SER A 162 -8.36 -10.05 -13.01
N TYR A 163 -7.04 -9.86 -13.11
CA TYR A 163 -6.28 -9.90 -14.38
C TYR A 163 -6.74 -8.90 -15.45
N SER A 164 -7.61 -7.94 -15.11
CA SER A 164 -8.11 -6.95 -16.07
C SER A 164 -7.15 -5.79 -16.19
N LYS A 165 -7.19 -5.14 -17.35
CA LYS A 165 -6.55 -3.85 -17.59
C LYS A 165 -7.61 -2.76 -17.53
N ILE A 166 -7.42 -1.75 -16.69
CA ILE A 166 -8.35 -0.64 -16.51
C ILE A 166 -7.59 0.67 -16.74
N SER A 167 -8.00 1.45 -17.72
CA SER A 167 -7.28 2.68 -18.06
C SER A 167 -7.70 3.86 -17.19
N GLU A 168 -8.99 4.21 -17.11
CA GLU A 168 -9.46 5.39 -16.38
C GLU A 168 -10.66 5.07 -15.45
N LEU A 169 -10.67 5.66 -14.24
CA LEU A 169 -11.76 5.59 -13.26
C LEU A 169 -12.11 6.98 -12.75
N LYS A 170 -13.40 7.31 -12.71
CA LYS A 170 -13.90 8.57 -12.17
C LYS A 170 -15.21 8.39 -11.40
N ASN A 171 -15.28 8.85 -10.15
CA ASN A 171 -16.45 8.69 -9.29
C ASN A 171 -16.90 7.20 -9.21
N VAL A 172 -15.97 6.32 -8.83
CA VAL A 172 -16.16 4.86 -8.84
C VAL A 172 -16.04 4.32 -7.41
N CYS A 173 -17.02 3.54 -6.95
CA CYS A 173 -16.96 2.86 -5.67
C CYS A 173 -16.84 1.34 -5.88
N LEU A 174 -15.77 0.74 -5.36
CA LEU A 174 -15.38 -0.67 -5.45
C LEU A 174 -15.41 -1.29 -4.05
N GLN A 175 -16.57 -1.76 -3.63
CA GLN A 175 -16.76 -2.36 -2.30
C GLN A 175 -16.60 -3.88 -2.34
N GLY A 176 -15.56 -4.41 -1.70
CA GLY A 176 -15.27 -5.84 -1.68
C GLY A 176 -14.93 -6.44 -3.05
N ALA A 177 -14.65 -5.59 -4.05
CA ALA A 177 -14.29 -6.02 -5.40
C ALA A 177 -12.91 -6.71 -5.43
N ASN A 178 -12.75 -7.67 -6.34
CA ASN A 178 -11.49 -8.36 -6.56
C ASN A 178 -10.75 -7.79 -7.77
N LEU A 179 -9.66 -7.07 -7.54
CA LEU A 179 -8.77 -6.53 -8.59
C LEU A 179 -7.40 -7.20 -8.57
N SER A 180 -7.29 -8.44 -8.06
CA SER A 180 -6.00 -9.12 -7.97
C SER A 180 -5.36 -9.29 -9.35
N HIS A 181 -4.06 -9.02 -9.47
CA HIS A 181 -3.33 -9.02 -10.75
C HIS A 181 -3.83 -8.03 -11.81
N ALA A 182 -4.72 -7.10 -11.46
CA ALA A 182 -5.15 -6.06 -12.41
C ALA A 182 -4.02 -5.06 -12.69
N THR A 183 -4.05 -4.47 -13.88
CA THR A 183 -3.19 -3.34 -14.25
C THR A 183 -4.04 -2.09 -14.36
N LEU A 184 -3.67 -1.03 -13.65
CA LEU A 184 -4.31 0.28 -13.73
C LEU A 184 -3.31 1.30 -14.28
N GLU A 185 -3.68 2.03 -15.35
CA GLU A 185 -2.71 2.78 -16.16
C GLU A 185 -2.78 4.31 -16.04
N SER A 186 -3.93 4.90 -15.73
CA SER A 186 -4.12 6.35 -15.69
C SER A 186 -4.62 6.85 -14.33
N ALA A 187 -5.00 8.13 -14.26
CA ALA A 187 -5.38 8.80 -13.03
C ALA A 187 -6.72 8.28 -12.46
N PHE A 188 -6.85 8.43 -11.13
CA PHE A 188 -8.06 8.16 -10.38
C PHE A 188 -8.61 9.45 -9.79
N GLU A 189 -9.87 9.73 -10.07
CA GLU A 189 -10.60 10.88 -9.53
C GLU A 189 -11.81 10.38 -8.74
N ASP A 190 -11.84 10.63 -7.43
CA ASP A 190 -12.92 10.24 -6.52
C ASP A 190 -13.24 8.73 -6.59
N VAL A 191 -12.27 7.88 -6.23
CA VAL A 191 -12.41 6.42 -6.31
C VAL A 191 -12.26 5.75 -4.94
N ASP A 192 -13.29 5.00 -4.52
CA ASP A 192 -13.33 4.30 -3.22
C ASP A 192 -13.07 2.79 -3.39
N PHE A 193 -11.97 2.26 -2.87
CA PHE A 193 -11.60 0.83 -2.89
C PHE A 193 -11.81 0.14 -1.53
N GLN A 194 -13.00 0.23 -0.96
CA GLN A 194 -13.27 -0.28 0.39
C GLN A 194 -13.24 -1.81 0.47
N ARG A 195 -12.36 -2.36 1.30
CA ARG A 195 -12.19 -3.83 1.49
C ARG A 195 -11.90 -4.57 0.18
N ALA A 196 -11.42 -3.87 -0.84
CA ALA A 196 -11.09 -4.45 -2.13
C ALA A 196 -9.79 -5.27 -2.06
N ASN A 197 -9.68 -6.30 -2.90
CA ASN A 197 -8.46 -7.08 -3.05
C ASN A 197 -7.66 -6.61 -4.26
N LEU A 198 -6.61 -5.82 -4.05
CA LEU A 198 -5.69 -5.35 -5.08
C LEU A 198 -4.36 -6.13 -5.06
N SER A 199 -4.33 -7.35 -4.51
CA SER A 199 -3.07 -8.09 -4.37
C SER A 199 -2.44 -8.39 -5.73
N HIS A 200 -1.12 -8.23 -5.83
CA HIS A 200 -0.37 -8.33 -7.08
C HIS A 200 -0.76 -7.35 -8.20
N ALA A 201 -1.60 -6.35 -7.91
CA ALA A 201 -1.96 -5.33 -8.90
C ALA A 201 -0.76 -4.42 -9.24
N ASP A 202 -0.73 -3.95 -10.48
CA ASP A 202 0.18 -2.94 -10.97
C ASP A 202 -0.58 -1.62 -11.08
N LEU A 203 -0.39 -0.71 -10.12
CA LEU A 203 -1.13 0.56 -10.03
C LEU A 203 -0.33 1.73 -10.62
N GLY A 204 0.80 1.46 -11.29
CA GLY A 204 1.76 2.48 -11.71
C GLY A 204 2.15 2.46 -13.19
N GLY A 205 1.78 1.42 -13.95
CA GLY A 205 2.02 1.33 -15.40
C GLY A 205 3.38 1.88 -15.89
N ASP A 206 3.39 2.50 -17.07
CA ASP A 206 4.51 3.32 -17.59
C ASP A 206 4.27 4.84 -17.37
N SER A 207 3.24 5.20 -16.60
CA SER A 207 2.67 6.56 -16.52
C SER A 207 2.50 7.02 -15.07
N CYS A 208 2.66 8.32 -14.81
CA CYS A 208 2.41 8.86 -13.47
C CYS A 208 0.93 8.72 -13.10
N VAL A 209 0.64 8.05 -11.98
CA VAL A 209 -0.72 7.83 -11.50
C VAL A 209 -1.01 8.76 -10.33
N ASN A 210 -2.09 9.53 -10.43
CA ASN A 210 -2.52 10.43 -9.36
C ASN A 210 -3.79 9.89 -8.70
N PHE A 211 -3.81 9.92 -7.38
CA PHE A 211 -4.96 9.56 -6.55
C PHE A 211 -5.46 10.81 -5.84
N TYR A 212 -6.74 11.12 -5.99
CA TYR A 212 -7.41 12.21 -5.31
C TYR A 212 -8.61 11.66 -4.54
N TYR A 213 -8.72 11.98 -3.23
CA TYR A 213 -9.87 11.63 -2.40
C TYR A 213 -10.22 10.13 -2.37
N CYS A 214 -9.24 9.23 -2.45
CA CYS A 214 -9.50 7.79 -2.53
C CYS A 214 -9.57 7.11 -1.16
N ASP A 215 -10.59 6.29 -0.89
CA ASP A 215 -10.66 5.43 0.30
C ASP A 215 -10.17 3.99 0.02
N LEU A 216 -8.99 3.63 0.50
CA LEU A 216 -8.40 2.29 0.45
C LEU A 216 -8.39 1.59 1.82
N SER A 217 -9.31 1.96 2.71
CA SER A 217 -9.39 1.35 4.05
C SER A 217 -9.56 -0.16 3.97
N GLU A 218 -8.78 -0.89 4.78
CA GLU A 218 -8.75 -2.36 4.84
C GLU A 218 -8.41 -3.07 3.51
N ALA A 219 -7.96 -2.34 2.49
CA ALA A 219 -7.62 -2.94 1.20
C ALA A 219 -6.36 -3.82 1.30
N ASN A 220 -6.35 -4.91 0.53
CA ASN A 220 -5.17 -5.78 0.41
C ASN A 220 -4.35 -5.37 -0.81
N LEU A 221 -3.24 -4.68 -0.59
CA LEU A 221 -2.26 -4.23 -1.59
C LEU A 221 -0.95 -5.02 -1.48
N SER A 222 -0.99 -6.26 -0.98
CA SER A 222 0.22 -7.08 -0.87
C SER A 222 0.81 -7.39 -2.25
N ASN A 223 2.13 -7.36 -2.35
CA ASN A 223 2.89 -7.59 -3.60
C ASN A 223 2.54 -6.62 -4.75
N THR A 224 1.93 -5.47 -4.44
CA THR A 224 1.63 -4.45 -5.44
C THR A 224 2.90 -3.73 -5.91
N ARG A 225 2.79 -3.15 -7.11
CA ARG A 225 3.82 -2.28 -7.68
C ARG A 225 3.24 -0.90 -7.93
N LEU A 226 3.90 0.11 -7.37
CA LEU A 226 3.56 1.52 -7.53
C LEU A 226 4.79 2.27 -8.04
N PHE A 227 4.69 2.80 -9.25
CA PHE A 227 5.71 3.60 -9.91
C PHE A 227 5.13 4.98 -10.19
N TYR A 228 5.88 6.04 -9.89
CA TYR A 228 5.51 7.43 -10.19
C TYR A 228 4.11 7.83 -9.68
N ALA A 229 3.71 7.28 -8.53
CA ALA A 229 2.37 7.48 -7.98
C ALA A 229 2.34 8.66 -7.01
N ILE A 230 1.32 9.49 -7.11
CA ILE A 230 1.12 10.64 -6.22
C ILE A 230 -0.24 10.53 -5.54
N PHE A 231 -0.22 10.37 -4.23
CA PHE A 231 -1.40 10.38 -3.38
C PHE A 231 -1.62 11.78 -2.83
N TRP A 232 -2.66 12.42 -3.33
CA TRP A 232 -3.05 13.74 -2.90
C TRP A 232 -3.99 13.67 -1.69
N TRP A 233 -4.47 14.84 -1.28
CA TRP A 233 -5.31 15.05 -0.11
C TRP A 233 -6.50 14.08 0.01
N HIS A 234 -6.88 13.81 1.26
CA HIS A 234 -8.03 12.99 1.67
C HIS A 234 -8.00 11.53 1.24
N CYS A 235 -6.83 11.00 0.85
CA CYS A 235 -6.69 9.56 0.68
C CYS A 235 -6.61 8.85 2.05
N CYS A 236 -7.41 7.80 2.24
CA CYS A 236 -7.43 6.98 3.46
C CYS A 236 -6.92 5.58 3.16
N PHE A 237 -6.00 5.08 3.98
CA PHE A 237 -5.45 3.72 3.90
C PHE A 237 -5.59 2.99 5.23
N THR A 238 -6.48 3.43 6.11
CA THR A 238 -6.53 2.90 7.48
C THR A 238 -6.65 1.37 7.45
N GLY A 239 -5.68 0.69 8.08
CA GLY A 239 -5.64 -0.77 8.14
C GLY A 239 -5.26 -1.49 6.83
N ALA A 240 -4.85 -0.76 5.79
CA ALA A 240 -4.45 -1.36 4.51
C ALA A 240 -3.17 -2.22 4.64
N ASN A 241 -3.05 -3.22 3.77
CA ASN A 241 -1.91 -4.14 3.78
C ASN A 241 -1.04 -3.98 2.53
N PHE A 242 0.13 -3.36 2.68
CA PHE A 242 1.17 -3.21 1.65
C PHE A 242 2.35 -4.18 1.83
N SER A 243 2.14 -5.34 2.46
CA SER A 243 3.23 -6.29 2.66
C SER A 243 3.86 -6.74 1.33
N ASN A 244 5.19 -6.72 1.29
CA ASN A 244 5.99 -7.03 0.09
C ASN A 244 5.72 -6.10 -1.12
N ALA A 245 5.04 -4.97 -0.93
CA ALA A 245 4.81 -4.00 -1.99
C ALA A 245 6.12 -3.31 -2.41
N ARG A 246 6.13 -2.77 -3.63
CA ARG A 246 7.27 -2.01 -4.18
C ARG A 246 6.80 -0.62 -4.58
N PHE A 247 7.47 0.38 -4.04
CA PHE A 247 7.23 1.80 -4.29
C PHE A 247 8.47 2.42 -4.93
N CYS A 248 8.29 3.12 -6.04
CA CYS A 248 9.35 3.84 -6.74
C CYS A 248 8.84 5.23 -7.13
N GLU A 249 9.47 6.28 -6.64
CA GLU A 249 9.07 7.68 -6.85
C GLU A 249 7.61 7.94 -6.45
N VAL A 250 7.21 7.40 -5.30
CA VAL A 250 5.84 7.51 -4.78
C VAL A 250 5.77 8.60 -3.73
N SER A 251 4.81 9.51 -3.85
CA SER A 251 4.67 10.61 -2.90
C SER A 251 3.26 10.66 -2.30
N TRP A 252 3.18 10.81 -0.98
CA TRP A 252 1.96 11.11 -0.24
C TRP A 252 2.01 12.57 0.21
N HIS A 253 1.15 13.42 -0.36
CA HIS A 253 1.16 14.86 -0.19
C HIS A 253 0.07 15.38 0.73
N GLU A 254 0.47 16.25 1.66
CA GLU A 254 -0.41 17.20 2.31
C GLU A 254 -0.58 18.46 1.42
N SER A 255 -1.82 18.93 1.23
CA SER A 255 -2.05 20.35 0.95
C SER A 255 -3.22 20.88 1.75
N SER A 256 -2.95 21.53 2.89
CA SER A 256 -3.70 22.73 3.26
C SER A 256 -3.05 23.45 4.43
N ARG A 257 -3.24 24.78 4.45
CA ARG A 257 -2.84 25.72 5.52
C ARG A 257 -3.60 25.51 6.85
N SER A 258 -4.07 24.30 7.15
CA SER A 258 -5.08 24.04 8.20
C SER A 258 -4.67 23.06 9.32
N GLY A 259 -3.53 22.38 9.23
CA GLY A 259 -2.96 21.62 10.37
C GLY A 259 -3.67 20.31 10.72
N GLN A 260 -4.30 19.63 9.74
CA GLN A 260 -4.82 18.26 9.85
C GLN A 260 -4.06 17.36 8.85
N PRO A 261 -3.62 16.14 9.24
CA PRO A 261 -2.98 15.22 8.30
C PRO A 261 -3.98 14.82 7.21
N LEU A 262 -3.63 15.06 5.95
CA LEU A 262 -4.54 14.89 4.82
C LEU A 262 -4.47 13.51 4.17
N VAL A 263 -3.40 12.75 4.43
CA VAL A 263 -3.30 11.35 4.04
C VAL A 263 -3.23 10.50 5.29
N ASP A 264 -4.21 9.61 5.46
CA ASP A 264 -4.32 8.72 6.61
C ASP A 264 -3.71 7.37 6.29
N LEU A 265 -2.50 7.12 6.80
CA LEU A 265 -1.77 5.87 6.69
C LEU A 265 -1.72 5.14 8.04
N ARG A 266 -2.72 5.33 8.91
CA ARG A 266 -2.75 4.68 10.23
C ARG A 266 -2.93 3.17 10.13
N GLN A 267 -2.23 2.46 11.00
CA GLN A 267 -2.33 0.99 11.10
C GLN A 267 -2.03 0.27 9.77
N VAL A 268 -1.24 0.90 8.89
CA VAL A 268 -0.87 0.33 7.60
C VAL A 268 0.28 -0.66 7.79
N ASN A 269 0.16 -1.82 7.14
CA ASN A 269 1.21 -2.84 7.16
C ASN A 269 2.14 -2.71 5.95
N PHE A 270 3.35 -2.19 6.18
CA PHE A 270 4.45 -2.13 5.20
C PHE A 270 5.52 -3.22 5.41
N THR A 271 5.18 -4.36 6.02
CA THR A 271 6.15 -5.43 6.28
C THR A 271 6.80 -5.92 4.98
N ASN A 272 8.14 -5.98 4.96
CA ASN A 272 8.96 -6.32 3.79
C ASN A 272 8.71 -5.42 2.55
N ALA A 273 8.09 -4.25 2.72
CA ALA A 273 7.89 -3.32 1.61
C ALA A 273 9.21 -2.69 1.18
N TYR A 274 9.33 -2.39 -0.11
CA TYR A 274 10.51 -1.76 -0.70
C TYR A 274 10.16 -0.38 -1.20
N PHE A 275 10.86 0.64 -0.71
CA PHE A 275 10.70 2.02 -1.09
C PHE A 275 11.95 2.55 -1.78
N TYR A 276 11.76 3.34 -2.83
CA TYR A 276 12.80 4.05 -3.56
C TYR A 276 12.28 5.45 -3.92
N ASP A 277 12.96 6.51 -3.44
CA ASP A 277 12.52 7.91 -3.57
C ASP A 277 11.04 8.10 -3.21
N ALA A 278 10.62 7.45 -2.12
CA ALA A 278 9.27 7.57 -1.59
C ALA A 278 9.18 8.77 -0.65
N ARG A 279 8.09 9.54 -0.68
CA ARG A 279 7.99 10.79 0.08
C ARG A 279 6.70 10.87 0.87
N PHE A 280 6.81 11.00 2.19
CA PHE A 280 5.69 11.19 3.10
C PHE A 280 5.67 12.64 3.58
N TYR A 281 4.74 13.43 3.06
CA TYR A 281 4.52 14.82 3.46
C TYR A 281 3.22 14.92 4.27
N GLY A 282 3.34 15.16 5.57
CA GLY A 282 2.20 15.41 6.47
C GLY A 282 1.20 14.28 6.57
N CYS A 283 1.71 13.05 6.62
CA CYS A 283 0.92 11.84 6.70
C CYS A 283 0.71 11.38 8.15
N ASN A 284 -0.44 10.80 8.45
CA ASN A 284 -0.64 10.08 9.71
C ASN A 284 -0.19 8.63 9.56
N LEU A 285 0.98 8.28 10.07
CA LEU A 285 1.55 6.92 10.03
C LEU A 285 1.36 6.19 11.37
N SER A 286 0.58 6.72 12.31
CA SER A 286 0.52 6.17 13.66
C SER A 286 0.10 4.69 13.66
N HIS A 287 0.80 3.90 14.47
CA HIS A 287 0.64 2.45 14.59
C HIS A 287 0.91 1.63 13.32
N SER A 288 1.55 2.21 12.31
CA SER A 288 1.96 1.48 11.10
C SER A 288 3.26 0.70 11.31
N THR A 289 3.39 -0.41 10.59
CA THR A 289 4.53 -1.34 10.76
C THR A 289 5.40 -1.36 9.52
N PHE A 290 6.70 -1.14 9.67
CA PHE A 290 7.69 -1.24 8.60
C PHE A 290 8.64 -2.40 8.83
N HIS A 291 8.20 -3.47 9.48
CA HIS A 291 9.06 -4.60 9.84
C HIS A 291 9.80 -5.14 8.60
N ASN A 292 11.13 -5.18 8.64
CA ASN A 292 12.01 -5.55 7.51
C ASN A 292 11.80 -4.76 6.20
N ALA A 293 11.17 -3.58 6.25
CA ALA A 293 11.01 -2.74 5.08
C ALA A 293 12.34 -2.10 4.66
N ASN A 294 12.48 -1.81 3.37
CA ASN A 294 13.60 -1.03 2.84
C ASN A 294 13.14 0.40 2.59
N LEU A 295 13.66 1.37 3.36
CA LEU A 295 13.31 2.79 3.25
C LEU A 295 14.37 3.61 2.48
N GLN A 296 15.08 3.01 1.52
CA GLN A 296 16.11 3.70 0.75
C GLN A 296 15.56 4.93 0.02
N GLY A 297 16.23 6.09 0.21
CA GLY A 297 15.83 7.35 -0.42
C GLY A 297 14.44 7.83 0.00
N THR A 298 13.86 7.22 1.05
CA THR A 298 12.54 7.62 1.53
C THR A 298 12.66 8.88 2.37
N PHE A 299 11.88 9.90 2.05
CA PHE A 299 11.82 11.14 2.79
C PHE A 299 10.54 11.19 3.61
N ILE A 300 10.65 11.43 4.91
CA ILE A 300 9.50 11.77 5.76
C ILE A 300 9.71 13.22 6.18
N SER A 301 8.74 14.11 5.93
CA SER A 301 8.94 15.53 6.23
C SER A 301 8.59 15.87 7.67
N ASP A 302 9.56 16.35 8.45
CA ASP A 302 9.32 16.93 9.78
C ASP A 302 8.55 18.27 9.72
N SER A 303 8.62 19.01 8.60
CA SER A 303 7.96 20.31 8.46
C SER A 303 6.43 20.23 8.31
N CYS A 304 5.86 19.04 8.17
CA CYS A 304 4.46 18.84 7.76
C CYS A 304 3.60 18.08 8.78
N LEU A 305 3.99 17.96 10.05
CA LEU A 305 3.16 17.30 11.10
C LEU A 305 2.93 15.78 10.87
N CYS A 306 3.90 15.04 10.31
CA CYS A 306 3.78 13.58 10.23
C CYS A 306 3.60 12.97 11.65
N ASP A 307 2.56 12.17 11.85
CA ASP A 307 2.34 11.45 13.10
C ASP A 307 2.98 10.06 13.01
N LEU A 308 4.03 9.83 13.79
CA LEU A 308 4.80 8.59 13.85
C LEU A 308 4.54 7.81 15.15
N THR A 309 3.49 8.18 15.90
CA THR A 309 3.21 7.59 17.21
C THR A 309 2.99 6.08 17.07
N GLY A 310 3.79 5.29 17.79
CA GLY A 310 3.67 3.82 17.77
C GLY A 310 4.09 3.16 16.46
N VAL A 311 4.81 3.86 15.57
CA VAL A 311 5.44 3.25 14.39
C VAL A 311 6.57 2.33 14.83
N SER A 312 6.57 1.09 14.31
CA SER A 312 7.66 0.14 14.50
C SER A 312 8.52 0.05 13.23
N LEU A 313 9.83 0.26 13.39
CA LEU A 313 10.83 0.17 12.32
C LEU A 313 11.80 -1.00 12.55
N GLU A 314 11.33 -2.05 13.24
CA GLU A 314 12.13 -3.24 13.52
C GLU A 314 12.69 -3.85 12.21
N GLY A 315 14.00 -4.09 12.18
CA GLY A 315 14.67 -4.71 11.03
C GLY A 315 14.67 -3.86 9.74
N VAL A 316 14.29 -2.58 9.79
CA VAL A 316 14.31 -1.70 8.61
C VAL A 316 15.72 -1.57 8.05
N PHE A 317 15.83 -1.71 6.72
CA PHE A 317 17.08 -1.52 5.99
C PHE A 317 17.14 -0.13 5.35
N LEU A 318 18.31 0.51 5.47
CA LEU A 318 18.62 1.82 4.86
C LEU A 318 19.76 1.72 3.82
N ASN A 319 20.06 0.53 3.29
CA ASN A 319 21.27 0.25 2.48
C ASN A 319 21.04 0.33 0.96
N SER A 320 22.01 0.92 0.24
CA SER A 320 22.09 0.98 -1.21
C SER A 320 22.81 -0.26 -1.77
N ASN A 321 22.11 -1.20 -2.41
CA ASN A 321 22.74 -2.32 -3.13
C ASN A 321 21.96 -2.72 -4.41
N TRP A 322 21.57 -1.74 -5.23
CA TRP A 322 21.11 -1.98 -6.60
C TRP A 322 22.09 -1.38 -7.62
N GLN A 323 22.53 -2.20 -8.59
CA GLN A 323 23.60 -1.90 -9.56
C GLN A 323 23.15 -1.06 -10.79
N TYR A 324 21.91 -0.55 -10.84
CA TYR A 324 21.34 -0.06 -12.11
C TYR A 324 20.98 1.43 -12.24
N PHE A 325 21.22 2.30 -11.24
CA PHE A 325 20.97 3.74 -11.42
C PHE A 325 22.05 4.63 -10.76
N PRO A 326 22.43 5.76 -11.38
CA PRO A 326 23.63 6.50 -11.03
C PRO A 326 23.47 7.26 -9.70
N LYS A 327 24.47 7.07 -8.85
CA LYS A 327 24.72 7.78 -7.58
C LYS A 327 24.59 9.30 -7.75
N ILE A 328 23.55 9.85 -7.15
CA ILE A 328 23.62 11.15 -6.48
C ILE A 328 23.17 10.87 -5.05
N VAL A 329 24.14 10.76 -4.13
CA VAL A 329 23.88 10.60 -2.70
C VAL A 329 24.40 11.88 -2.06
N TYR A 330 23.51 12.75 -1.61
CA TYR A 330 23.90 13.94 -0.86
C TYR A 330 24.15 13.54 0.61
N PRO A 331 25.23 14.00 1.26
CA PRO A 331 25.54 13.68 2.65
C PRO A 331 24.61 14.28 3.72
N SER A 332 23.38 14.70 3.38
CA SER A 332 22.38 15.27 4.29
C SER A 332 21.12 14.39 4.46
N GLU A 333 21.13 13.15 3.95
CA GLU A 333 19.93 12.32 3.77
C GLU A 333 19.52 11.45 4.98
N LEU A 334 19.99 11.79 6.19
CA LEU A 334 19.48 11.19 7.44
C LEU A 334 18.75 12.19 8.34
N GLU A 335 18.89 13.50 8.09
CA GLU A 335 18.28 14.56 8.92
C GLU A 335 16.74 14.59 8.83
N ALA A 336 16.12 13.89 7.87
CA ALA A 336 14.68 13.96 7.66
C ALA A 336 13.89 12.73 8.15
N ILE A 337 14.51 11.55 8.30
CA ILE A 337 13.70 10.34 8.47
C ILE A 337 13.23 10.14 9.92
N LEU A 338 14.03 10.44 10.94
CA LEU A 338 13.74 10.09 12.33
C LEU A 338 14.44 11.12 13.20
N LEU A 339 13.85 11.70 14.23
CA LEU A 339 13.80 11.08 15.55
C LEU A 339 12.91 11.96 16.45
N LYS A 340 11.63 11.59 16.58
CA LYS A 340 10.82 12.05 17.70
C LYS A 340 11.19 11.23 18.94
N PRO A 341 11.21 11.85 20.14
CA PRO A 341 11.40 11.09 21.36
C PRO A 341 10.35 9.97 21.49
N GLY A 342 10.79 8.74 21.78
CA GLY A 342 9.91 7.58 21.97
C GLY A 342 9.73 6.66 20.75
N LEU A 343 10.46 6.88 19.67
CA LEU A 343 10.42 6.01 18.48
C LEU A 343 11.00 4.61 18.77
N ASP A 344 10.45 3.57 18.13
CA ASP A 344 10.94 2.20 18.26
C ASP A 344 11.81 1.77 17.06
N LEU A 345 13.11 1.67 17.34
CA LEU A 345 14.19 1.23 16.46
C LEU A 345 14.86 -0.05 16.97
N SER A 346 14.14 -0.88 17.72
CA SER A 346 14.69 -2.15 18.20
C SER A 346 15.17 -3.03 17.03
N GLY A 347 16.35 -3.62 17.18
CA GLY A 347 16.97 -4.49 16.18
C GLY A 347 17.43 -3.80 14.89
N ILE A 348 17.34 -2.47 14.77
CA ILE A 348 17.72 -1.76 13.53
C ILE A 348 19.19 -1.98 13.16
N ASP A 349 19.50 -2.06 11.87
CA ASP A 349 20.86 -2.11 11.36
C ASP A 349 21.37 -0.72 10.92
N LEU A 350 22.21 -0.13 11.76
CA LEU A 350 22.83 1.18 11.61
C LEU A 350 24.37 1.08 11.54
N GLN A 351 24.89 -0.07 11.12
CA GLN A 351 26.33 -0.29 11.01
C GLN A 351 27.02 0.73 10.08
N ASN A 352 28.13 1.29 10.56
CA ASN A 352 28.99 2.27 9.86
C ASN A 352 28.26 3.55 9.39
N ARG A 353 27.14 3.92 10.02
CA ARG A 353 26.36 5.11 9.65
C ARG A 353 26.90 6.37 10.32
N ARG A 354 26.73 7.52 9.64
CA ARG A 354 26.97 8.85 10.21
C ARG A 354 25.67 9.33 10.88
N LEU A 355 25.70 9.39 12.19
CA LEU A 355 24.60 9.69 13.11
C LEU A 355 24.99 10.82 14.08
N ASN A 356 26.02 11.59 13.74
CA ASN A 356 26.56 12.65 14.58
C ASN A 356 25.51 13.75 14.83
N GLU A 357 25.49 14.29 16.04
CA GLU A 357 24.61 15.39 16.49
C GLU A 357 23.10 15.07 16.48
N LEU A 358 22.70 13.84 16.14
CA LEU A 358 21.29 13.46 16.08
C LEU A 358 20.66 13.28 17.47
N ASN A 359 19.34 13.51 17.55
CA ASN A 359 18.57 13.39 18.79
C ASN A 359 17.85 12.04 18.92
N PHE A 360 18.49 11.06 19.53
CA PHE A 360 17.92 9.77 19.92
C PHE A 360 17.26 9.73 21.30
N SER A 361 16.89 10.88 21.89
CA SER A 361 16.34 10.88 23.25
C SER A 361 15.07 10.02 23.36
N LYS A 362 14.99 9.16 24.38
CA LYS A 362 13.88 8.22 24.63
C LYS A 362 13.60 7.20 23.54
N VAL A 363 14.49 7.04 22.55
CA VAL A 363 14.31 6.08 21.46
C VAL A 363 14.62 4.67 21.96
N ASN A 364 13.84 3.69 21.53
CA ASN A 364 14.13 2.29 21.77
C ASN A 364 15.08 1.77 20.69
N LEU A 365 16.33 1.46 21.05
CA LEU A 365 17.39 0.89 20.22
C LEU A 365 17.80 -0.51 20.75
N THR A 366 16.89 -1.22 21.42
CA THR A 366 17.16 -2.54 21.99
C THR A 366 17.66 -3.48 20.90
N GLY A 367 18.83 -4.08 21.09
CA GLY A 367 19.43 -5.01 20.14
C GLY A 367 19.89 -4.41 18.81
N ALA A 368 19.92 -3.07 18.66
CA ALA A 368 20.36 -2.41 17.44
C ALA A 368 21.82 -2.74 17.08
N ASN A 369 22.13 -2.86 15.79
CA ASN A 369 23.50 -2.97 15.29
C ASN A 369 24.04 -1.58 14.94
N LEU A 370 24.86 -1.03 15.83
CA LEU A 370 25.54 0.26 15.70
C LEU A 370 27.06 0.09 15.52
N THR A 371 27.50 -1.08 15.02
CA THR A 371 28.93 -1.38 14.83
C THR A 371 29.57 -0.30 13.96
N GLY A 372 30.63 0.36 14.46
CA GLY A 372 31.35 1.40 13.72
C GLY A 372 30.54 2.65 13.38
N ALA A 373 29.34 2.84 13.96
CA ALA A 373 28.55 4.04 13.74
C ALA A 373 29.23 5.27 14.36
N ASP A 374 29.08 6.41 13.69
CA ASP A 374 29.52 7.72 14.18
C ASP A 374 28.36 8.42 14.87
N LEU A 375 28.32 8.38 16.19
CA LEU A 375 27.36 8.99 17.11
C LEU A 375 27.99 10.19 17.85
N THR A 376 29.00 10.83 17.26
CA THR A 376 29.67 11.99 17.86
C THR A 376 28.63 13.06 18.21
N ASP A 377 28.65 13.57 19.44
CA ASP A 377 27.73 14.60 19.95
C ASP A 377 26.23 14.24 19.87
N ALA A 378 25.86 12.97 19.66
CA ALA A 378 24.47 12.54 19.62
C ALA A 378 23.79 12.65 21.00
N ASN A 379 22.51 13.00 21.02
CA ASN A 379 21.69 13.02 22.24
C ASN A 379 20.92 11.70 22.39
N LEU A 380 21.37 10.82 23.28
CA LEU A 380 20.78 9.51 23.61
C LEU A 380 20.10 9.50 24.99
N THR A 381 19.73 10.68 25.52
CA THR A 381 19.12 10.81 26.85
C THR A 381 17.91 9.91 27.00
N ASP A 382 17.86 9.10 28.06
CA ASP A 382 16.78 8.13 28.36
C ASP A 382 16.52 7.09 27.24
N ALA A 383 17.43 6.93 26.27
CA ALA A 383 17.30 5.91 25.24
C ALA A 383 17.46 4.49 25.82
N ASN A 384 16.87 3.49 25.16
CA ASN A 384 17.03 2.09 25.53
C ASN A 384 17.92 1.35 24.52
N LEU A 385 19.18 1.11 24.86
CA LEU A 385 20.16 0.36 24.08
C LEU A 385 20.45 -1.03 24.69
N THR A 386 19.47 -1.63 25.37
CA THR A 386 19.64 -2.97 25.96
C THR A 386 20.09 -3.97 24.90
N GLY A 387 21.22 -4.65 25.13
CA GLY A 387 21.78 -5.65 24.21
C GLY A 387 22.23 -5.13 22.84
N ALA A 388 22.32 -3.80 22.64
CA ALA A 388 22.79 -3.23 21.39
C ALA A 388 24.28 -3.55 21.13
N ASN A 389 24.67 -3.68 19.86
CA ASN A 389 26.05 -3.84 19.45
C ASN A 389 26.63 -2.50 18.99
N LEU A 390 27.45 -1.89 19.84
CA LEU A 390 28.17 -0.62 19.63
C LEU A 390 29.67 -0.85 19.39
N THR A 391 30.06 -2.05 18.94
CA THR A 391 31.48 -2.39 18.71
C THR A 391 32.13 -1.36 17.80
N ARG A 392 33.21 -0.74 18.28
CA ARG A 392 33.97 0.33 17.58
C ARG A 392 33.13 1.55 17.17
N ALA A 393 31.98 1.78 17.78
CA ALA A 393 31.21 3.00 17.56
C ALA A 393 31.98 4.22 18.12
N ASN A 394 31.83 5.37 17.46
CA ASN A 394 32.34 6.64 17.96
C ASN A 394 31.20 7.39 18.66
N LEU A 395 31.26 7.48 19.99
CA LEU A 395 30.32 8.17 20.87
C LEU A 395 30.99 9.39 21.53
N THR A 396 32.04 9.95 20.91
CA THR A 396 32.75 11.11 21.46
C THR A 396 31.77 12.26 21.72
N GLY A 397 31.78 12.81 22.93
CA GLY A 397 30.88 13.91 23.33
C GLY A 397 29.39 13.57 23.44
N ALA A 398 28.99 12.31 23.20
CA ALA A 398 27.58 11.92 23.20
C ALA A 398 26.94 12.08 24.59
N ASN A 399 25.67 12.49 24.61
CA ASN A 399 24.88 12.58 25.84
C ASN A 399 24.05 11.30 26.05
N LEU A 400 24.53 10.43 26.94
CA LEU A 400 23.95 9.15 27.35
C LEU A 400 23.30 9.22 28.75
N THR A 401 22.80 10.40 29.15
CA THR A 401 22.19 10.57 30.48
C THR A 401 20.97 9.66 30.63
N GLY A 402 20.92 8.85 31.68
CA GLY A 402 19.79 7.94 31.98
C GLY A 402 19.62 6.78 30.98
N THR A 403 20.54 6.61 30.03
CA THR A 403 20.45 5.59 28.98
C THR A 403 20.56 4.18 29.56
N ASN A 404 19.74 3.25 29.08
CA ASN A 404 19.84 1.83 29.43
C ASN A 404 20.74 1.08 28.43
N LEU A 405 21.95 0.72 28.84
CA LEU A 405 22.96 -0.04 28.10
C LEU A 405 23.13 -1.47 28.67
N THR A 406 22.11 -2.02 29.33
CA THR A 406 22.20 -3.34 29.97
C THR A 406 22.60 -4.40 28.93
N GLY A 407 23.71 -5.10 29.17
CA GLY A 407 24.23 -6.14 28.29
C GLY A 407 24.69 -5.68 26.90
N ALA A 408 24.85 -4.37 26.67
CA ALA A 408 25.35 -3.85 25.40
C ALA A 408 26.82 -4.21 25.17
N ASP A 409 27.21 -4.39 23.90
CA ASP A 409 28.60 -4.60 23.51
C ASP A 409 29.24 -3.30 23.02
N LEU A 410 30.10 -2.71 23.84
CA LEU A 410 30.85 -1.49 23.55
C LEU A 410 32.33 -1.79 23.27
N THR A 411 32.65 -3.00 22.80
CA THR A 411 34.05 -3.41 22.55
C THR A 411 34.75 -2.43 21.61
N GLY A 412 35.82 -1.80 22.11
CA GLY A 412 36.61 -0.82 21.35
C GLY A 412 35.86 0.46 20.95
N ALA A 413 34.71 0.76 21.56
CA ALA A 413 33.99 2.00 21.33
C ALA A 413 34.76 3.21 21.90
N ASP A 414 34.65 4.36 21.25
CA ASP A 414 35.19 5.63 21.75
C ASP A 414 34.10 6.43 22.45
N LEU A 415 34.21 6.60 23.77
CA LEU A 415 33.30 7.36 24.62
C LEU A 415 34.03 8.56 25.24
N THR A 416 35.06 9.08 24.57
CA THR A 416 35.79 10.25 25.05
C THR A 416 34.84 11.43 25.27
N ASP A 417 34.94 12.11 26.41
CA ASP A 417 34.08 13.25 26.79
C ASP A 417 32.57 12.94 26.85
N ALA A 418 32.15 11.67 26.78
CA ALA A 418 30.74 11.31 26.81
C ALA A 418 30.12 11.51 28.21
N ASN A 419 28.84 11.89 28.25
CA ASN A 419 28.07 12.03 29.49
C ASN A 419 27.17 10.81 29.73
N LEU A 420 27.57 9.90 30.60
CA LEU A 420 26.83 8.71 31.02
C LEU A 420 26.17 8.86 32.39
N THR A 421 25.81 10.08 32.80
CA THR A 421 25.20 10.32 34.13
C THR A 421 23.94 9.47 34.31
N GLY A 422 23.88 8.66 35.37
CA GLY A 422 22.74 7.78 35.67
C GLY A 422 22.52 6.65 34.67
N ALA A 423 23.45 6.39 33.74
CA ALA A 423 23.31 5.33 32.76
C ALA A 423 23.38 3.93 33.41
N ASN A 424 22.62 2.98 32.87
CA ASN A 424 22.65 1.59 33.31
C ASN A 424 23.50 0.74 32.36
N LEU A 425 24.73 0.45 32.76
CA LEU A 425 25.72 -0.39 32.06
C LEU A 425 25.83 -1.80 32.67
N THR A 426 24.78 -2.28 33.35
CA THR A 426 24.80 -3.61 33.98
C THR A 426 25.13 -4.68 32.95
N ARG A 427 26.17 -5.49 33.21
CA ARG A 427 26.69 -6.55 32.30
C ARG A 427 27.14 -6.05 30.92
N ALA A 428 27.38 -4.75 30.74
CA ALA A 428 27.92 -4.23 29.49
C ALA A 428 29.37 -4.71 29.27
N ASN A 429 29.73 -4.94 28.01
CA ASN A 429 31.09 -5.28 27.62
C ASN A 429 31.83 -4.03 27.14
N LEU A 430 32.74 -3.49 27.97
CA LEU A 430 33.54 -2.31 27.66
C LEU A 430 34.98 -2.67 27.25
N THR A 431 35.21 -3.91 26.78
CA THR A 431 36.56 -4.39 26.48
C THR A 431 37.26 -3.48 25.47
N GLY A 432 38.39 -2.88 25.85
CA GLY A 432 39.14 -1.98 24.97
C GLY A 432 38.46 -0.64 24.67
N ALA A 433 37.34 -0.31 25.31
CA ALA A 433 36.65 0.97 25.12
C ALA A 433 37.47 2.14 25.70
N ASN A 434 37.28 3.33 25.15
CA ASN A 434 37.93 4.56 25.61
C ASN A 434 36.94 5.45 26.35
N LEU A 435 37.02 5.53 27.68
CA LEU A 435 36.20 6.41 28.53
C LEU A 435 36.98 7.64 29.01
N THR A 436 37.98 8.09 28.25
CA THR A 436 38.79 9.24 28.66
C THR A 436 37.91 10.48 28.87
N ASP A 437 38.06 11.14 30.02
CA ASP A 437 37.28 12.33 30.39
C ASP A 437 35.73 12.12 30.43
N ALA A 438 35.25 10.87 30.38
CA ALA A 438 33.81 10.56 30.42
C ALA A 438 33.21 10.76 31.82
N ASN A 439 31.95 11.19 31.89
CA ASN A 439 31.21 11.36 33.14
C ASN A 439 30.28 10.17 33.41
N LEU A 440 30.62 9.32 34.38
CA LEU A 440 29.81 8.18 34.83
C LEU A 440 29.18 8.41 36.21
N THR A 441 28.87 9.67 36.55
CA THR A 441 28.21 9.99 37.83
C THR A 441 26.89 9.22 37.95
N ASP A 442 26.62 8.59 39.10
CA ASP A 442 25.42 7.77 39.35
C ASP A 442 25.22 6.57 38.41
N ALA A 443 26.21 6.22 37.58
CA ALA A 443 26.08 5.12 36.63
C ALA A 443 26.13 3.75 37.32
N ASN A 444 25.38 2.79 36.81
CA ASN A 444 25.39 1.41 37.30
C ASN A 444 26.20 0.51 36.35
N LEU A 445 27.40 0.10 36.78
CA LEU A 445 28.31 -0.79 36.07
C LEU A 445 28.37 -2.20 36.72
N THR A 446 27.30 -2.63 37.39
CA THR A 446 27.26 -3.95 38.04
C THR A 446 27.55 -5.06 37.03
N ASP A 447 28.45 -5.98 37.36
CA ASP A 447 28.90 -7.09 36.49
C ASP A 447 29.48 -6.65 35.12
N ALA A 448 29.86 -5.38 34.92
CA ALA A 448 30.42 -4.91 33.65
C ALA A 448 31.86 -5.43 33.43
N ASN A 449 32.25 -5.63 32.17
CA ASN A 449 33.61 -6.05 31.81
C ASN A 449 34.46 -4.85 31.39
N LEU A 450 35.48 -4.50 32.18
CA LEU A 450 36.39 -3.36 31.96
C LEU A 450 37.79 -3.78 31.45
N ALA A 451 37.91 -4.95 30.83
CA ALA A 451 39.20 -5.43 30.34
C ALA A 451 39.79 -4.46 29.29
N GLN A 452 41.02 -3.98 29.53
CA GLN A 452 41.72 -3.06 28.60
C GLN A 452 41.00 -1.73 28.34
N THR A 453 40.03 -1.35 29.18
CA THR A 453 39.32 -0.07 29.06
C THR A 453 40.21 1.09 29.51
N SER A 454 40.27 2.17 28.75
CA SER A 454 40.92 3.41 29.20
C SER A 454 39.95 4.18 30.11
N LEU A 455 40.34 4.44 31.36
CA LEU A 455 39.54 5.19 32.34
C LEU A 455 40.16 6.55 32.70
N LYS A 456 41.06 7.05 31.86
CA LYS A 456 41.82 8.28 32.14
C LYS A 456 40.89 9.47 32.39
N LYS A 457 40.95 10.02 33.60
CA LYS A 457 40.11 11.11 34.12
C LYS A 457 38.60 10.85 34.08
N ALA A 458 38.18 9.62 33.87
CA ALA A 458 36.76 9.26 33.93
C ALA A 458 36.23 9.52 35.35
N LEU A 459 35.03 10.10 35.46
CA LEU A 459 34.40 10.44 36.74
C LEU A 459 33.41 9.37 37.17
N PHE A 460 33.68 8.68 38.28
CA PHE A 460 32.85 7.63 38.86
C PHE A 460 32.15 8.07 40.16
N LYS A 461 31.69 9.32 40.24
CA LYS A 461 31.04 9.82 41.44
C LYS A 461 29.72 9.09 41.68
N GLU A 462 29.48 8.54 42.87
CA GLU A 462 28.24 7.83 43.23
C GLU A 462 27.91 6.62 42.32
N ALA A 463 28.87 6.17 41.50
CA ALA A 463 28.70 5.05 40.60
C ALA A 463 28.74 3.71 41.34
N ASN A 464 28.14 2.67 40.74
CA ASN A 464 28.13 1.32 41.27
C ASN A 464 28.91 0.35 40.38
N LEU A 465 30.07 -0.12 40.85
CA LEU A 465 30.95 -1.07 40.17
C LEU A 465 30.86 -2.49 40.76
N THR A 466 29.82 -2.83 41.53
CA THR A 466 29.70 -4.15 42.17
C THR A 466 29.93 -5.28 41.16
N ASN A 467 30.84 -6.21 41.48
CA ASN A 467 31.26 -7.31 40.60
C ASN A 467 31.83 -6.91 39.22
N ALA A 468 32.12 -5.64 38.96
CA ALA A 468 32.77 -5.24 37.72
C ALA A 468 34.13 -5.97 37.58
N LEU A 469 34.38 -6.51 36.41
CA LEU A 469 35.53 -7.36 36.13
C LEU A 469 36.69 -6.52 35.59
N PHE A 470 37.92 -6.94 35.91
CA PHE A 470 39.17 -6.37 35.38
C PHE A 470 39.42 -4.89 35.74
N LEU A 471 38.88 -4.42 36.87
CA LEU A 471 39.33 -3.17 37.47
C LEU A 471 40.75 -3.35 38.05
N THR A 472 41.73 -2.59 37.56
CA THR A 472 43.15 -2.73 37.93
C THR A 472 43.64 -1.54 38.77
N GLU A 473 44.83 -1.67 39.38
CA GLU A 473 45.52 -0.56 40.07
C GLU A 473 45.84 0.63 39.16
N GLU A 474 45.96 0.42 37.85
CA GLU A 474 46.17 1.49 36.88
C GLU A 474 44.90 2.33 36.72
N HIS A 475 43.75 1.67 36.60
CA HIS A 475 42.45 2.33 36.57
C HIS A 475 42.24 3.22 37.81
N LEU A 476 42.63 2.74 39.00
CA LEU A 476 42.51 3.49 40.26
C LEU A 476 43.34 4.78 40.30
N LYS A 477 44.43 4.87 39.52
CA LYS A 477 45.31 6.04 39.46
C LYS A 477 44.85 7.09 38.48
N GLU A 478 44.18 6.67 37.42
CA GLU A 478 43.84 7.54 36.31
C GLU A 478 42.40 8.05 36.36
N ALA A 479 41.48 7.30 36.97
CA ALA A 479 40.08 7.71 37.12
C ALA A 479 39.81 8.42 38.46
N ILE A 480 38.70 9.15 38.51
CA ILE A 480 38.25 9.91 39.69
C ILE A 480 37.10 9.17 40.34
N PHE A 481 37.32 8.65 41.55
CA PHE A 481 36.32 7.97 42.35
C PHE A 481 35.87 8.85 43.52
N ALA A 482 34.57 8.86 43.80
CA ALA A 482 34.00 9.61 44.93
C ALA A 482 32.65 9.03 45.32
N ASN A 483 32.53 8.48 46.53
CA ASN A 483 31.34 7.76 46.98
C ASN A 483 30.98 6.60 46.03
N THR A 484 31.99 5.93 45.48
CA THR A 484 31.80 4.86 44.48
C THR A 484 31.69 3.51 45.16
N ILE A 485 30.71 2.67 44.79
CA ILE A 485 30.67 1.27 45.25
C ILE A 485 31.64 0.48 44.39
N MET A 486 32.69 -0.07 45.00
CA MET A 486 33.76 -0.83 44.33
C MET A 486 33.33 -2.28 44.00
N PRO A 487 34.10 -3.03 43.19
CA PRO A 487 33.74 -4.40 42.78
C PRO A 487 33.46 -5.39 43.91
N ASN A 488 34.08 -5.21 45.07
CA ASN A 488 33.86 -6.01 46.28
C ASN A 488 32.68 -5.54 47.14
N GLY A 489 31.94 -4.50 46.72
CA GLY A 489 30.84 -3.89 47.44
C GLY A 489 31.22 -2.81 48.46
N THR A 490 32.50 -2.43 48.59
CA THR A 490 32.92 -1.37 49.53
C THR A 490 32.74 0.02 48.93
N LEU A 491 32.37 1.00 49.74
CA LEU A 491 32.32 2.41 49.32
C LEU A 491 33.72 3.05 49.38
N LEU A 492 34.14 3.69 48.29
CA LEU A 492 35.40 4.44 48.16
C LEU A 492 35.17 5.95 48.13
#